data_AF-A0A1V0FZZ0-F1
#
_entry.id   AF-A0A1V0FZZ0-F1
#
_cell.length_a   1.000
_cell.length_b   1.000
_cell.length_c   1.000
_cell.angle_alpha   90.00
_cell.angle_beta   90.00
_cell.angle_gamma   90.00
#
_symmetry.space_group_name_H-M   'P 1'
#
loop_
_entity.id
_entity.type
_entity.pdbx_description
1 polymer ?
#
loop_
_entity_poly.entity_id
_entity_poly.type
_entity_poly.pdbx_seq_one_letter_code
_entity_poly.pdbx_strand_id
1 'polypeptide(L)'
;MPAADDKVFKADYTTQCTGTAGPGTSLAGDLVCLCGVGSSSAAGTLKMCTTATVTSYTDNHNSGANALKIYSNLASICAKHYGTEELSEATITAAITGFKSLLGRHLLTGATHNGAYNYGKGDNSANACLGTSVYSKSCVNDAAAIADNGG
;
A
#
# COMPACT_ATOMS: atom_id res chain seq x y z
N MET A 1 1.00 -12.05 -10.71
CA MET A 1 0.11 -10.91 -10.40
C MET A 1 -0.46 -10.36 -11.70
N PRO A 2 -1.72 -9.90 -11.72
CA PRO A 2 -2.33 -9.30 -12.91
C PRO A 2 -1.64 -7.99 -13.29
N ALA A 3 -1.65 -7.65 -14.59
CA ALA A 3 -1.22 -6.34 -15.06
C ALA A 3 -2.15 -5.25 -14.52
N ALA A 4 -1.60 -4.06 -14.20
CA ALA A 4 -2.37 -2.90 -13.77
C ALA A 4 -2.38 -1.84 -14.88
N ASP A 5 -3.53 -1.20 -15.07
CA ASP A 5 -3.69 0.02 -15.88
C ASP A 5 -3.26 1.24 -15.02
N ASP A 6 -2.58 2.22 -15.61
CA ASP A 6 -2.13 3.41 -14.89
C ASP A 6 -3.29 4.23 -14.30
N LYS A 7 -4.49 4.12 -14.90
CA LYS A 7 -5.74 4.73 -14.42
C LYS A 7 -6.22 4.22 -13.07
N VAL A 8 -5.72 3.05 -12.63
CA VAL A 8 -6.02 2.50 -11.30
C VAL A 8 -5.31 3.31 -10.21
N PHE A 9 -4.18 3.95 -10.53
CA PHE A 9 -3.40 4.72 -9.58
C PHE A 9 -3.83 6.18 -9.55
N LYS A 10 -3.94 6.76 -8.36
CA LYS A 10 -4.19 8.19 -8.18
C LYS A 10 -2.92 9.01 -8.40
N ALA A 11 -3.13 10.31 -8.58
CA ALA A 11 -2.11 11.28 -8.93
C ALA A 11 -0.91 11.26 -7.98
N ASP A 12 -1.12 11.01 -6.69
CA ASP A 12 -0.05 10.95 -5.69
C ASP A 12 -0.38 9.95 -4.56
N TYR A 13 0.63 9.69 -3.74
CA TYR A 13 0.54 8.80 -2.58
C TYR A 13 -0.58 9.20 -1.62
N THR A 14 -0.71 10.48 -1.25
CA THR A 14 -1.74 10.90 -0.29
C THR A 14 -3.15 10.65 -0.82
N THR A 15 -3.41 11.00 -2.07
CA THR A 15 -4.70 10.79 -2.73
C THR A 15 -5.01 9.29 -2.87
N GLN A 16 -3.99 8.45 -3.13
CA GLN A 16 -4.15 7.00 -3.22
C GLN A 16 -4.34 6.35 -1.85
N CYS A 17 -3.58 6.77 -0.84
CA CYS A 17 -3.37 6.02 0.40
C CYS A 17 -4.15 6.56 1.59
N THR A 18 -4.69 7.78 1.51
CA THR A 18 -5.55 8.37 2.55
C THR A 18 -6.78 9.09 1.99
N GLY A 19 -6.90 9.23 0.66
CA GLY A 19 -8.00 9.95 0.02
C GLY A 19 -9.34 9.22 0.12
N THR A 20 -10.43 9.84 -0.33
CA THR A 20 -11.77 9.21 -0.34
C THR A 20 -11.97 8.26 -1.51
N ALA A 21 -11.20 8.43 -2.59
CA ALA A 21 -11.31 7.66 -3.83
C ALA A 21 -10.15 6.67 -4.07
N GLY A 22 -9.21 6.55 -3.13
CA GLY A 22 -7.98 5.77 -3.29
C GLY A 22 -7.97 4.44 -2.52
N PRO A 23 -7.95 4.50 -1.17
CA PRO A 23 -7.89 3.34 -0.28
C PRO A 23 -9.00 2.32 -0.58
N GLY A 24 -8.63 1.04 -0.66
CA GLY A 24 -9.59 -0.06 -0.84
C GLY A 24 -10.24 -0.15 -2.21
N THR A 25 -10.00 0.81 -3.12
CA THR A 25 -10.58 0.79 -4.48
C THR A 25 -9.88 -0.21 -5.40
N SER A 26 -8.62 -0.55 -5.12
CA SER A 26 -7.88 -1.57 -5.85
C SER A 26 -6.74 -2.15 -5.01
N LEU A 27 -6.56 -3.48 -5.10
CA LEU A 27 -5.43 -4.15 -4.45
C LEU A 27 -4.07 -3.66 -4.98
N ALA A 28 -4.00 -3.28 -6.26
CA ALA A 28 -2.78 -2.72 -6.85
C ALA A 28 -2.42 -1.36 -6.23
N GLY A 29 -3.40 -0.48 -6.06
CA GLY A 29 -3.22 0.81 -5.40
C GLY A 29 -2.82 0.66 -3.94
N ASP A 30 -3.51 -0.22 -3.20
CA ASP A 30 -3.20 -0.51 -1.80
C ASP A 30 -1.79 -1.10 -1.64
N LEU A 31 -1.36 -1.96 -2.56
CA LEU A 31 -0.01 -2.51 -2.55
C LEU A 31 1.05 -1.42 -2.78
N VAL A 32 0.81 -0.50 -3.71
CA VAL A 32 1.71 0.67 -3.91
C VAL A 32 1.79 1.52 -2.65
N CYS A 33 0.70 1.67 -1.91
CA CYS A 33 0.72 2.38 -0.62
C CYS A 33 1.56 1.66 0.44
N LEU A 34 1.40 0.35 0.57
CA LEU A 34 2.09 -0.45 1.60
C LEU A 34 3.59 -0.59 1.34
N CYS A 35 3.98 -0.57 0.08
CA CYS A 35 5.34 -0.92 -0.35
C CYS A 35 6.11 0.27 -0.92
N GLY A 36 5.41 1.29 -1.41
CA GLY A 36 5.98 2.51 -1.93
C GLY A 36 6.20 3.57 -0.85
N VAL A 37 6.70 4.71 -1.32
CA VAL A 37 6.90 5.93 -0.52
C VAL A 37 6.34 7.13 -1.28
N GLY A 38 5.75 8.08 -0.57
CA GLY A 38 5.24 9.32 -1.15
C GLY A 38 6.35 10.35 -1.36
N SER A 39 7.26 10.47 -0.40
CA SER A 39 8.46 11.30 -0.53
C SER A 39 9.54 10.80 0.43
N SER A 40 10.67 10.33 -0.11
CA SER A 40 11.82 9.95 0.71
C SER A 40 13.10 10.28 -0.03
N SER A 41 14.10 10.80 0.67
CA SER A 41 15.45 11.00 0.15
C SER A 41 16.31 9.73 0.23
N ALA A 42 15.80 8.68 0.87
CA ALA A 42 16.50 7.41 1.02
C ALA A 42 16.26 6.51 -0.19
N ALA A 43 17.33 5.93 -0.73
CA ALA A 43 17.22 4.88 -1.73
C ALA A 43 16.60 3.61 -1.12
N GLY A 44 15.74 2.93 -1.88
CA GLY A 44 15.10 1.69 -1.44
C GLY A 44 13.59 1.74 -1.35
N THR A 45 12.92 2.43 -2.29
CA THR A 45 11.50 2.18 -2.54
C THR A 45 11.29 0.66 -2.63
N LEU A 46 10.17 0.13 -2.11
CA LEU A 46 9.84 -1.30 -2.00
C LEU A 46 10.41 -2.05 -0.78
N LYS A 47 11.38 -1.48 -0.03
CA LYS A 47 12.05 -2.18 1.08
C LYS A 47 11.09 -2.71 2.15
N MET A 48 9.95 -2.06 2.34
CA MET A 48 8.91 -2.50 3.27
C MET A 48 8.28 -3.85 2.90
N CYS A 49 8.31 -4.22 1.63
CA CYS A 49 7.63 -5.40 1.09
C CYS A 49 8.57 -6.43 0.46
N THR A 50 9.88 -6.19 0.47
CA THR A 50 10.84 -7.15 -0.06
C THR A 50 12.13 -7.14 0.73
N THR A 51 12.73 -8.33 0.84
CA THR A 51 14.10 -8.52 1.32
C THR A 51 15.12 -8.46 0.19
N ALA A 52 14.68 -8.32 -1.07
CA ALA A 52 15.58 -8.14 -2.20
C ALA A 52 16.37 -6.83 -2.08
N THR A 53 17.58 -6.81 -2.62
CA THR A 53 18.40 -5.60 -2.67
C THR A 53 17.71 -4.54 -3.53
N VAL A 54 17.13 -3.53 -2.89
CA VAL A 54 16.26 -2.49 -3.48
C VAL A 54 17.01 -1.22 -3.90
N THR A 55 18.34 -1.22 -3.93
CA THR A 55 19.14 -0.01 -4.19
C THR A 55 18.89 0.63 -5.56
N SER A 56 18.33 -0.11 -6.52
CA SER A 56 17.96 0.40 -7.84
C SER A 56 16.58 1.07 -7.90
N TYR A 57 15.76 0.97 -6.86
CA TYR A 57 14.41 1.51 -6.84
C TYR A 57 14.36 2.79 -6.01
N THR A 58 14.23 3.91 -6.72
CA THR A 58 14.22 5.26 -6.13
C THR A 58 12.99 6.06 -6.51
N ASP A 59 12.12 5.54 -7.38
CA ASP A 59 10.88 6.21 -7.74
C ASP A 59 9.98 6.34 -6.51
N ASN A 60 9.40 7.53 -6.31
CA ASN A 60 8.35 7.78 -5.33
C ASN A 60 6.98 7.90 -6.02
N HIS A 61 5.90 7.68 -5.27
CA HIS A 61 4.54 7.82 -5.79
C HIS A 61 4.10 9.28 -5.79
N ASN A 62 4.62 10.04 -6.76
CA ASN A 62 4.22 11.42 -7.06
C ASN A 62 3.47 11.54 -8.41
N SER A 63 3.18 10.41 -9.06
CA SER A 63 2.40 10.30 -10.29
C SER A 63 1.85 8.89 -10.45
N GLY A 64 0.76 8.73 -11.22
CA GLY A 64 0.24 7.41 -11.60
C GLY A 64 1.26 6.57 -12.39
N ALA A 65 2.08 7.21 -13.23
CA ALA A 65 3.15 6.53 -13.97
C ALA A 65 4.22 5.93 -13.04
N ASN A 66 4.63 6.67 -12.00
CA ASN A 66 5.57 6.14 -11.02
C ASN A 66 4.92 5.06 -10.14
N ALA A 67 3.64 5.20 -9.80
CA ALA A 67 2.88 4.14 -9.12
C ALA A 67 2.85 2.84 -9.95
N LEU A 68 2.62 2.93 -11.27
CA LEU A 68 2.67 1.79 -12.16
C LEU A 68 4.06 1.12 -12.20
N LYS A 69 5.14 1.90 -12.20
CA LYS A 69 6.50 1.35 -12.10
C LYS A 69 6.73 0.64 -10.77
N ILE A 70 6.31 1.24 -9.65
CA ILE A 70 6.40 0.65 -8.31
C ILE A 70 5.65 -0.69 -8.30
N TYR A 71 4.40 -0.71 -8.76
CA TYR A 71 3.58 -1.92 -8.87
C TYR A 71 4.21 -2.98 -9.76
N SER A 72 4.65 -2.61 -10.96
CA SER A 72 5.26 -3.55 -11.92
C SER A 72 6.49 -4.24 -11.34
N ASN A 73 7.31 -3.50 -10.60
CA ASN A 73 8.47 -4.06 -9.92
C ASN A 73 8.08 -5.00 -8.77
N LEU A 74 7.10 -4.62 -7.95
CA LEU A 74 6.56 -5.50 -6.91
C LEU A 74 5.98 -6.79 -7.48
N ALA A 75 5.22 -6.68 -8.57
CA ALA A 75 4.65 -7.81 -9.27
C ALA A 75 5.73 -8.76 -9.81
N SER A 76 6.80 -8.20 -10.38
CA SER A 76 7.95 -8.98 -10.84
C SER A 76 8.67 -9.70 -9.70
N ILE A 77 8.86 -9.03 -8.56
CA ILE A 77 9.47 -9.64 -7.37
C ILE A 77 8.57 -10.75 -6.83
N CYS A 78 7.28 -10.49 -6.66
CA CYS A 78 6.30 -11.46 -6.17
C CYS A 78 6.29 -12.72 -7.04
N ALA A 79 6.28 -12.57 -8.38
CA ALA A 79 6.29 -13.69 -9.32
C ALA A 79 7.56 -14.55 -9.28
N LYS A 80 8.68 -14.02 -8.76
CA LYS A 80 9.91 -14.82 -8.56
C LYS A 80 9.86 -15.69 -7.31
N HIS A 81 9.04 -15.30 -6.32
CA HIS A 81 8.96 -15.97 -5.02
C HIS A 81 7.75 -16.89 -4.89
N TYR A 82 6.68 -16.59 -5.60
CA TYR A 82 5.42 -17.31 -5.51
C TYR A 82 4.98 -17.79 -6.88
N GLY A 83 4.62 -19.07 -6.96
CA GLY A 83 3.97 -19.63 -8.14
C GLY A 83 2.60 -18.99 -8.36
N THR A 84 2.06 -19.12 -9.58
CA THR A 84 0.68 -18.74 -9.82
C THR A 84 -0.22 -19.76 -9.13
N GLU A 85 -0.95 -19.35 -8.11
CA GLU A 85 -1.97 -20.21 -7.49
C GLU A 85 -3.15 -20.40 -8.45
N GLU A 86 -3.73 -21.60 -8.41
CA GLU A 86 -4.98 -21.87 -9.10
C GLU A 86 -6.11 -21.02 -8.47
N LEU A 87 -6.90 -20.38 -9.33
CA LEU A 87 -8.02 -19.57 -8.90
C LEU A 87 -9.17 -20.50 -8.49
N SER A 88 -9.41 -20.62 -7.20
CA SER A 88 -10.48 -21.42 -6.62
C SER A 88 -11.14 -20.64 -5.47
N GLU A 89 -12.36 -21.03 -5.11
CA GLU A 89 -13.04 -20.44 -3.94
C GLU A 89 -12.22 -20.61 -2.66
N ALA A 90 -11.55 -21.75 -2.50
CA ALA A 90 -10.71 -22.05 -1.35
C ALA A 90 -9.48 -21.12 -1.28
N THR A 91 -8.78 -20.92 -2.41
CA THR A 91 -7.59 -20.05 -2.46
C THR A 91 -7.96 -18.58 -2.25
N ILE A 92 -9.08 -18.12 -2.81
CA ILE A 92 -9.61 -16.77 -2.56
C ILE A 92 -9.97 -16.57 -1.09
N THR A 93 -10.68 -17.54 -0.48
CA THR A 93 -11.08 -17.47 0.93
C THR A 93 -9.87 -17.46 1.87
N ALA A 94 -8.85 -18.27 1.56
CA ALA A 94 -7.60 -18.29 2.31
C ALA A 94 -6.87 -16.93 2.20
N ALA A 95 -6.79 -16.35 1.01
CA ALA A 95 -6.17 -15.05 0.79
C ALA A 95 -6.88 -13.92 1.56
N ILE A 96 -8.21 -13.87 1.52
CA ILE A 96 -9.02 -12.91 2.29
C ILE A 96 -8.79 -13.10 3.79
N THR A 97 -8.78 -14.34 4.26
CA THR A 97 -8.55 -14.65 5.69
C THR A 97 -7.16 -14.21 6.13
N GLY A 98 -6.14 -14.49 5.32
CA GLY A 98 -4.77 -14.03 5.52
C GLY A 98 -4.70 -12.50 5.60
N PHE A 99 -5.28 -11.80 4.64
CA PHE A 99 -5.34 -10.34 4.64
C PHE A 99 -6.02 -9.78 5.90
N LYS A 100 -7.20 -10.31 6.26
CA LYS A 100 -7.92 -9.91 7.48
C LYS A 100 -7.10 -10.09 8.75
N SER A 101 -6.30 -11.16 8.84
CA SER A 101 -5.44 -11.42 10.01
C SER A 101 -4.29 -10.41 10.18
N LEU A 102 -3.99 -9.62 9.13
CA LEU A 102 -2.95 -8.61 9.14
C LEU A 102 -3.50 -7.21 9.49
N LEU A 103 -4.83 -7.01 9.39
CA LEU A 103 -5.47 -5.76 9.77
C LEU A 103 -5.21 -5.45 11.25
N GLY A 104 -4.88 -4.19 11.55
CA GLY A 104 -4.65 -3.72 12.93
C GLY A 104 -3.33 -4.16 13.58
N ARG A 105 -2.46 -4.93 12.89
CA ARG A 105 -1.16 -5.39 13.43
C ARG A 105 -0.22 -4.24 13.84
N HIS A 106 -0.41 -3.05 13.27
CA HIS A 106 0.40 -1.86 13.52
C HIS A 106 -0.42 -0.68 14.05
N LEU A 107 -1.48 -0.94 14.81
CA LEU A 107 -2.27 0.09 15.47
C LEU A 107 -1.37 1.05 16.27
N LEU A 108 -1.45 2.34 15.96
CA LEU A 108 -0.75 3.38 16.69
C LEU A 108 -1.46 3.59 18.04
N THR A 109 -0.72 3.50 19.15
CA THR A 109 -1.28 3.74 20.49
C THR A 109 -1.82 5.17 20.61
N GLY A 110 -3.04 5.35 21.11
CA GLY A 110 -3.68 6.67 21.26
C GLY A 110 -4.19 7.28 19.95
N ALA A 111 -4.27 6.51 18.88
CA ALA A 111 -4.83 6.90 17.60
C ALA A 111 -6.30 7.38 17.71
N THR A 112 -6.55 8.65 17.40
CA THR A 112 -7.88 9.16 17.08
C THR A 112 -8.07 9.11 15.56
N HIS A 113 -9.25 8.70 15.10
CA HIS A 113 -9.70 8.59 13.69
C HIS A 113 -8.66 8.04 12.70
N ASN A 114 -7.80 8.89 12.13
CA ASN A 114 -6.80 8.53 11.13
C ASN A 114 -5.86 7.42 11.60
N GLY A 115 -5.51 7.36 12.89
CA GLY A 115 -4.62 6.29 13.38
C GLY A 115 -5.26 4.89 13.46
N ALA A 116 -6.60 4.80 13.47
CA ALA A 116 -7.36 3.58 13.78
C ALA A 116 -7.72 2.72 12.55
N TYR A 117 -7.74 3.33 11.36
CA TYR A 117 -8.10 2.67 10.10
C TYR A 117 -6.89 2.41 9.20
N ASN A 118 -5.71 2.21 9.79
CA ASN A 118 -4.49 1.96 9.04
C ASN A 118 -4.23 0.47 8.82
N TYR A 119 -3.89 0.15 7.59
CA TYR A 119 -3.22 -1.08 7.23
C TYR A 119 -1.77 -0.79 6.83
N GLY A 120 -0.80 -1.51 7.41
CA GLY A 120 0.62 -1.16 7.31
C GLY A 120 1.08 -0.24 8.44
N LYS A 121 2.28 0.34 8.31
CA LYS A 121 2.92 1.07 9.40
C LYS A 121 2.84 2.57 9.17
N GLY A 122 2.03 3.24 9.99
CA GLY A 122 1.78 4.67 9.88
C GLY A 122 2.89 5.59 10.40
N ASP A 123 2.83 6.84 9.93
CA ASP A 123 3.63 7.99 10.32
C ASP A 123 3.31 8.44 11.76
N ASN A 124 2.12 8.99 11.99
CA ASN A 124 1.63 9.37 13.32
C ASN A 124 0.10 9.47 13.35
N SER A 125 -0.49 9.79 14.51
CA SER A 125 -1.95 9.84 14.69
C SER A 125 -2.65 10.92 13.86
N ALA A 126 -1.99 12.04 13.54
CA ALA A 126 -2.57 13.12 12.74
C ALA A 126 -2.41 12.87 11.22
N ASN A 127 -1.26 12.33 10.84
CA ASN A 127 -0.84 12.11 9.46
C ASN A 127 -0.40 10.66 9.31
N ALA A 128 -1.35 9.75 9.14
CA ALA A 128 -1.05 8.34 9.29
C ALA A 128 -0.30 7.73 8.10
N CYS A 129 -0.62 8.08 6.84
CA CYS A 129 0.04 7.49 5.67
C CYS A 129 0.58 8.56 4.72
N LEU A 130 1.77 9.11 5.04
CA LEU A 130 2.45 10.05 4.14
C LEU A 130 3.59 9.41 3.35
N GLY A 131 4.03 8.18 3.69
CA GLY A 131 5.06 7.51 2.90
C GLY A 131 6.43 8.16 3.07
N THR A 132 6.74 8.74 4.23
CA THR A 132 7.96 9.58 4.41
C THR A 132 9.26 8.78 4.59
N SER A 133 9.15 7.46 4.75
CA SER A 133 10.26 6.57 5.06
C SER A 133 10.15 5.25 4.32
N VAL A 134 11.22 4.85 3.65
CA VAL A 134 11.36 3.52 3.04
C VAL A 134 11.44 2.38 4.08
N TYR A 135 11.54 2.68 5.37
CA TYR A 135 11.77 1.69 6.44
C TYR A 135 10.61 1.48 7.39
N SER A 136 9.66 2.41 7.45
CA SER A 136 8.70 2.34 8.54
C SER A 136 7.39 3.09 8.36
N LYS A 137 7.18 3.80 7.24
CA LYS A 137 6.11 4.80 7.15
C LYS A 137 5.23 4.61 5.91
N SER A 138 4.89 3.37 5.59
CA SER A 138 4.06 3.02 4.44
C SER A 138 2.78 2.33 4.91
N CYS A 139 1.63 2.84 4.50
CA CYS A 139 0.32 2.31 4.87
C CYS A 139 -0.80 2.75 3.94
N VAL A 140 -1.95 2.10 4.08
CA VAL A 140 -3.26 2.49 3.54
C VAL A 140 -4.13 2.93 4.71
N ASN A 141 -4.91 3.99 4.54
CA ASN A 141 -5.81 4.55 5.54
C ASN A 141 -7.22 4.72 4.99
N ASP A 142 -8.17 3.97 5.53
CA ASP A 142 -9.56 3.99 5.07
C ASP A 142 -10.43 5.04 5.77
N ALA A 143 -9.88 5.88 6.65
CA ALA A 143 -10.67 6.80 7.49
C ALA A 143 -11.52 7.78 6.68
N ALA A 144 -10.95 8.35 5.61
CA ALA A 144 -11.67 9.29 4.75
C ALA A 144 -12.78 8.59 3.94
N ALA A 145 -12.49 7.41 3.37
CA ALA A 145 -13.47 6.62 2.64
C ALA A 145 -14.64 6.13 3.53
N ILE A 146 -14.37 5.83 4.80
CA ILE A 146 -15.39 5.46 5.79
C ILE A 146 -16.23 6.68 6.21
N ALA A 147 -15.60 7.84 6.41
CA ALA A 147 -16.30 9.06 6.78
C ALA A 147 -17.27 9.54 5.67
N ASP A 148 -16.88 9.43 4.40
CA ASP A 148 -17.73 9.79 3.25
C ASP A 148 -18.95 8.87 3.07
N ASN A 149 -18.88 7.61 3.56
CA ASN A 149 -19.96 6.63 3.45
C ASN A 149 -20.82 6.52 4.73
N GLY A 150 -20.67 7.44 5.69
CA GLY A 150 -21.24 7.31 7.04
C GLY A 150 -21.73 8.59 7.72
N GLY A 151 -22.22 9.57 6.96
CA GLY A 151 -23.01 10.71 7.47
C GLY A 151 -24.49 10.56 7.17
#